data_AF-A0A3S5E4Q7-F1
#
_entry.id   AF-A0A3S5E4Q7-F1
#
_cell.length_a   1.000
_cell.length_b   1.000
_cell.length_c   1.000
_cell.angle_alpha   90.00
_cell.angle_beta   90.00
_cell.angle_gamma   90.00
#
_symmetry.space_group_name_H-M   'P 1'
#
loop_
_entity.id
_entity.type
_entity.pdbx_description
1 polymer ?
#
loop_
_entity_poly.entity_id
_entity_poly.type
_entity_poly.pdbx_seq_one_letter_code
_entity_poly.pdbx_strand_id
1 'polypeptide(L)' 'MTNSPLPALLYRLNLNINAIGSAVEELAIWIEQRSSTETSDSVKLHLGTLIENADFIRRRWWN' A
#
# COMPACT_ATOMS: atom_id res chain seq x y z
N MET A 1 15.79 4.80 24.47
CA MET A 1 15.35 4.47 23.10
C MET A 1 15.14 2.96 22.89
N THR A 2 15.54 2.08 23.81
CA THR A 2 15.57 0.62 23.62
C THR A 2 14.25 -0.14 23.83
N ASN A 3 13.15 0.52 24.24
CA ASN A 3 11.85 -0.15 24.52
C ASN A 3 10.63 0.52 23.84
N SER A 4 10.82 1.40 22.86
CA SER A 4 9.66 1.96 22.15
C SER A 4 9.05 0.88 21.24
N PRO A 5 7.75 0.57 21.34
CA PRO A 5 7.10 -0.37 20.41
C PRO A 5 6.94 0.22 19.00
N LEU A 6 7.23 1.52 18.83
CA LEU A 6 6.96 2.27 17.61
C LEU A 6 7.64 1.70 16.36
N PRO A 7 8.94 1.34 16.36
CA PRO A 7 9.56 0.74 15.18
C PRO A 7 8.90 -0.58 14.76
N ALA A 8 8.56 -1.44 15.72
CA ALA A 8 7.91 -2.72 15.45
C ALA A 8 6.46 -2.53 14.95
N LEU A 9 5.75 -1.54 15.46
CA LEU A 9 4.40 -1.18 15.00
C LEU A 9 4.43 -0.63 13.58
N LEU A 10 5.36 0.28 13.28
CA LEU A 10 5.53 0.86 11.94
C LEU A 10 5.96 -0.19 10.92
N TYR A 11 6.83 -1.12 11.33
CA TYR A 11 7.21 -2.25 10.48
C TYR A 11 5.99 -3.11 10.10
N ARG A 12 5.19 -3.53 11.10
CA ARG A 12 3.96 -4.30 10.84
C ARG A 12 2.94 -3.52 10.03
N LEU A 13 2.79 -2.22 10.29
CA LEU A 13 1.91 -1.36 9.50
C LEU A 13 2.37 -1.30 8.04
N ASN A 14 3.67 -1.17 7.79
CA ASN A 14 4.23 -1.17 6.44
C ASN A 14 3.95 -2.50 5.71
N LEU A 15 4.14 -3.64 6.38
CA LEU A 15 3.80 -4.96 5.83
C LEU A 15 2.33 -5.07 5.46
N ASN A 16 1.43 -4.61 6.34
CA ASN A 16 0.00 -4.66 6.07
C ASN A 16 -0.40 -3.74 4.90
N ILE A 17 0.17 -2.53 4.81
CA ILE A 17 -0.10 -1.62 3.69
C ILE A 17 0.38 -2.24 2.37
N ASN A 18 1.56 -2.87 2.35
CA ASN A 18 2.05 -3.56 1.15
C ASN A 18 1.14 -4.73 0.76
N ALA A 19 0.71 -5.55 1.73
CA ALA A 19 -0.19 -6.68 1.46
C ALA A 19 -1.55 -6.21 0.91
N ILE A 20 -2.13 -5.15 1.49
CA ILE A 20 -3.37 -4.54 1.01
C ILE A 20 -3.14 -3.92 -0.38
N GLY A 21 -2.02 -3.23 -0.59
CA GLY A 21 -1.65 -2.64 -1.87
C GLY A 21 -1.62 -3.69 -2.98
N SER A 22 -0.97 -4.83 -2.75
CA SER A 22 -0.94 -5.94 -3.71
C SER A 22 -2.33 -6.53 -3.99
N ALA A 23 -3.16 -6.71 -2.95
CA ALA A 23 -4.53 -7.20 -3.16
C ALA A 23 -5.40 -6.22 -3.96
N VAL A 24 -5.23 -4.92 -3.74
CA VAL A 24 -5.93 -3.86 -4.49
C VAL A 24 -5.42 -3.77 -5.93
N GLU A 25 -4.12 -3.95 -6.16
CA GLU A 25 -3.53 -4.02 -7.50
C GLU A 25 -4.08 -5.21 -8.30
N GLU A 26 -4.13 -6.40 -7.70
CA GLU A 26 -4.73 -7.58 -8.32
C GLU A 26 -6.22 -7.36 -8.63
N LEU A 27 -6.96 -6.70 -7.74
CA LEU A 27 -8.35 -6.33 -7.97
C LEU A 27 -8.49 -5.37 -9.16
N ALA A 28 -7.63 -4.35 -9.28
CA ALA A 28 -7.65 -3.43 -10.40
C ALA A 28 -7.39 -4.14 -11.74
N ILE A 29 -6.46 -5.10 -11.76
CA ILE A 29 -6.17 -5.95 -12.93
C ILE A 29 -7.39 -6.80 -13.28
N TRP A 30 -8.05 -7.41 -12.30
CA TRP A 30 -9.25 -8.23 -12.50
C TRP A 30 -10.44 -7.41 -13.06
N ILE A 31 -10.57 -6.15 -12.65
CA ILE A 31 -11.57 -5.20 -13.17
C ILE A 31 -11.26 -4.83 -14.63
N GLU A 32 -9.99 -4.53 -14.92
CA GLU A 32 -9.52 -4.17 -16.26
C GLU A 32 -9.80 -5.27 -17.30
N GLN A 33 -9.57 -6.54 -16.91
CA GLN A 33 -9.86 -7.70 -17.73
C GLN A 33 -11.35 -7.86 -18.12
N ARG A 34 -12.26 -7.17 -17.42
CA ARG A 34 -13.72 -7.16 -17.71
C ARG A 34 -14.15 -5.94 -18.52
N SER A 35 -13.21 -5.27 -19.19
CA SER A 35 -13.45 -4.07 -19.99
C SER A 35 -13.98 -2.88 -19.20
N SER A 36 -13.80 -2.86 -17.88
CA SER A 36 -14.17 -1.75 -17.01
C SER A 36 -12.93 -0.88 -16.71
N THR A 37 -12.39 -0.25 -17.75
CA THR A 37 -11.12 0.50 -17.66
C THR A 37 -11.22 1.70 -16.72
N GLU A 38 -12.29 2.49 -16.79
CA GLU A 38 -12.51 3.64 -15.91
C GLU A 38 -12.54 3.25 -14.42
N THR A 39 -13.18 2.13 -14.09
CA THR A 39 -13.21 1.63 -12.71
C THR A 39 -11.84 1.12 -12.28
N SER A 40 -11.11 0.40 -13.15
CA SER A 40 -9.74 -0.01 -12.87
C SER A 40 -8.81 1.19 -12.63
N ASP A 41 -8.90 2.22 -13.47
CA ASP A 41 -8.10 3.43 -13.35
C ASP A 41 -8.39 4.19 -12.05
N SER A 42 -9.68 4.27 -11.66
CA SER A 42 -10.06 4.85 -10.38
C SER A 42 -9.47 4.09 -9.19
N VAL A 43 -9.47 2.75 -9.24
CA VAL A 43 -8.83 1.93 -8.19
C VAL A 43 -7.31 2.14 -8.16
N LYS A 44 -6.64 2.16 -9.32
CA LYS A 44 -5.19 2.43 -9.43
C LYS A 44 -4.81 3.81 -8.89
N LEU A 45 -5.64 4.84 -9.12
CA LEU A 45 -5.44 6.16 -8.56
C LEU A 45 -5.38 6.12 -7.02
N HIS A 46 -6.31 5.42 -6.39
CA HIS A 46 -6.36 5.29 -4.93
C HIS A 46 -5.29 4.34 -4.37
N LEU A 47 -4.88 3.33 -5.13
CA LEU A 47 -3.71 2.49 -4.81
C LEU A 47 -2.45 3.35 -4.66
N GLY A 48 -2.32 4.43 -5.44
CA GLY A 48 -1.23 5.40 -5.30
C GLY A 48 -1.05 5.92 -3.87
N THR A 49 -2.14 6.20 -3.15
CA THR A 49 -2.09 6.65 -1.74
C THR A 49 -1.51 5.57 -0.81
N LEU A 50 -1.82 4.29 -1.04
CA LEU A 50 -1.24 3.19 -0.26
C LEU A 50 0.27 3.07 -0.50
N ILE A 51 0.69 3.20 -1.77
CA ILE A 51 2.11 3.15 -2.17
C ILE A 51 2.88 4.31 -1.52
N GLU A 52 2.34 5.52 -1.57
CA GLU A 52 2.95 6.71 -0.93
C GLU A 52 3.11 6.52 0.58
N ASN A 53 2.09 5.97 1.25
CA ASN A 53 2.14 5.69 2.68
C ASN A 53 3.18 4.62 3.04
N ALA A 54 3.26 3.54 2.25
CA ALA A 54 4.28 2.50 2.45
C ALA A 54 5.69 3.09 2.29
N ASP A 55 5.90 3.92 1.28
CA ASP A 55 7.17 4.58 1.04
C ASP A 55 7.54 5.58 2.13
N PHE A 56 6.57 6.36 2.62
CA PHE A 56 6.78 7.29 3.71
C PHE A 56 7.28 6.57 4.97
N ILE A 57 6.63 5.47 5.36
CA ILE A 57 7.01 4.69 6.55
C ILE A 57 8.42 4.10 6.36
N ARG A 58 8.69 3.51 5.18
CA ARG A 58 9.99 2.90 4.88
C ARG A 58 11.14 3.91 4.90
N ARG A 59 11.00 5.05 4.22
CA ARG A 59 12.09 6.04 4.06
C ARG A 59 12.35 6.88 5.31
N ARG A 60 11.32 7.19 6.10
CA ARG A 60 11.43 8.09 7.26
C ARG A 60 11.99 7.41 8.51
N TRP A 61 11.85 6.09 8.63
CA TRP A 61 12.13 5.35 9.86
C TRP A 61 13.31 4.38 9.79
N TRP A 62 13.81 4.06 8.59
CA TRP A 62 14.97 3.17 8.39
C TRP A 62 16.23 3.89 7.84
N ASN A 63 16.22 5.23 7.82
CA ASN A 63 17.41 6.07 7.58
C ASN A 63 17.92 6.68 8.90
#